data_AF-A0A8H6XT99-F1
#
_entry.id   AF-A0A8H6XT99-F1
#
_cell.length_a   1.000
_cell.length_b   1.000
_cell.length_c   1.000
_cell.angle_alpha   90.00
_cell.angle_beta   90.00
_cell.angle_gamma   90.00
#
_symmetry.space_group_name_H-M   'P 1'
#
loop_
_entity.id
_entity.type
_entity.pdbx_description
1 polymer ?
#
loop_
_entity_poly.entity_id
_entity_poly.type
_entity_poly.pdbx_seq_one_letter_code
_entity_poly.pdbx_strand_id
1 'polypeptide(L)'
;MGHSPVTPTRRELVLVLALLLSILYYSNSSIHSSLVPAPVSPPLYTPSEFLNTLEEKDPRIYQPRLTWGNNEVPQTKVLANVPGWSIIDRLYIFKGVLYVVSDDPSSVPDVENMYSKGLEIFPGKEAEDSRLPGDEDIRIISTAEARKLFRNSFFVNDHPQLLDAFRWRDPTDMNELVLRSSFPEVTMEFRDDWDDRIKMGSSFVFERVVLADRSAAMRAYITSATSARPPSPSDSPAA
;
A
#
# COMPACT_ATOMS: atom_id res chain seq x y z
N MET A 1 31.15 14.16 40.90
CA MET A 1 31.81 13.02 40.20
C MET A 1 32.22 13.52 38.83
N GLY A 2 33.48 13.32 38.41
CA GLY A 2 33.96 13.75 37.09
C GLY A 2 34.39 12.54 36.27
N HIS A 3 33.80 12.36 35.09
CA HIS A 3 34.28 11.37 34.12
C HIS A 3 35.45 11.98 33.36
N SER A 4 36.61 11.33 33.43
CA SER A 4 37.76 11.69 32.59
C SER A 4 37.45 11.33 31.12
N PRO A 5 37.81 12.17 30.13
CA PRO A 5 37.59 11.84 28.73
C PRO A 5 38.42 10.61 28.35
N VAL A 6 37.75 9.57 27.84
CA VAL A 6 38.42 8.36 27.36
C VAL A 6 39.13 8.71 26.05
N THR A 7 40.46 8.80 26.09
CA THR A 7 41.29 8.96 24.89
C THR A 7 41.18 7.70 24.02
N PRO A 8 40.78 7.80 22.75
CA PRO A 8 40.52 6.64 21.91
C PRO A 8 41.80 5.81 21.72
N THR A 9 41.69 4.49 21.85
CA THR A 9 42.85 3.62 21.70
C THR A 9 43.31 3.56 20.25
N ARG A 10 44.57 3.16 20.02
CA ARG A 10 45.08 2.91 18.66
C ARG A 10 44.25 1.91 17.86
N ARG A 11 43.48 1.03 18.53
CA ARG A 11 42.60 0.05 17.87
C ARG A 11 41.28 0.70 17.43
N GLU A 12 40.65 1.51 18.27
CA GLU A 12 39.47 2.30 17.88
C GLU A 12 39.80 3.23 16.72
N LEU A 13 40.93 3.94 16.76
CA LEU A 13 41.35 4.82 15.67
C LEU A 13 41.49 4.08 14.34
N VAL A 14 42.12 2.89 14.33
CA VAL A 14 42.24 2.06 13.12
C VAL A 14 40.87 1.57 12.63
N LEU A 15 39.97 1.15 13.53
CA LEU A 15 38.62 0.71 13.16
C LEU A 15 37.77 1.85 12.59
N VAL A 16 37.82 3.04 13.18
CA VAL A 16 37.12 4.24 12.68
C VAL A 16 37.69 4.67 11.33
N LEU A 17 39.01 4.61 11.12
CA LEU A 17 39.63 4.98 9.84
C LEU A 17 39.31 3.94 8.75
N ALA A 18 39.28 2.65 9.09
CA ALA A 18 38.85 1.60 8.17
C ALA A 18 37.36 1.71 7.81
N LEU A 19 36.49 2.06 8.77
CA LEU A 19 35.06 2.32 8.54
C LEU A 19 34.85 3.58 7.68
N LEU A 20 35.61 4.65 7.93
CA LEU A 20 35.57 5.86 7.11
C LEU A 20 35.99 5.56 5.67
N LEU A 21 37.06 4.79 5.48
CA LEU A 21 37.55 4.40 4.15
C LEU A 21 36.59 3.45 3.43
N SER A 22 35.91 2.53 4.12
CA SER A 22 34.89 1.69 3.49
C SER A 22 33.64 2.49 3.12
N ILE A 23 33.18 3.39 3.98
CA ILE A 23 32.07 4.32 3.67
C ILE A 23 32.42 5.18 2.45
N LEU A 24 33.63 5.76 2.40
CA LEU A 24 34.08 6.55 1.25
C LEU A 24 34.22 5.71 -0.03
N TYR A 25 34.72 4.48 0.07
CA TYR A 25 34.83 3.57 -1.06
C TYR A 25 33.46 3.19 -1.65
N TYR A 26 32.52 2.75 -0.79
CA TYR A 26 31.18 2.37 -1.23
C TYR A 26 30.32 3.58 -1.64
N SER A 27 30.46 4.73 -0.98
CA SER A 27 29.81 5.98 -1.38
C SER A 27 30.29 6.44 -2.75
N ASN A 28 31.60 6.47 -2.99
CA ASN A 28 32.15 6.93 -4.26
C ASN A 28 31.85 5.96 -5.42
N SER A 29 31.71 4.65 -5.16
CA SER A 29 31.22 3.69 -6.17
C SER A 29 29.72 3.80 -6.47
N SER A 30 28.96 4.61 -5.73
CA SER A 30 27.54 4.92 -6.01
C SER A 30 27.29 6.30 -6.64
N ILE A 31 28.34 7.10 -6.92
CA ILE A 31 28.22 8.46 -7.52
C ILE A 31 28.70 8.47 -8.99
N HIS A 32 28.41 7.39 -9.71
CA HIS A 32 28.27 7.37 -11.17
C HIS A 32 27.04 6.48 -11.50
N SER A 33 25.94 6.96 -12.07
CA SER A 33 25.77 8.15 -12.92
C SER A 33 24.37 8.76 -12.82
N SER A 34 24.26 10.02 -12.39
CA SER A 34 23.03 10.84 -12.55
C SER A 34 23.27 12.36 -12.59
N LEU A 35 24.50 12.79 -12.92
CA LEU A 35 24.71 14.12 -13.50
C LEU A 35 24.10 14.15 -14.90
N VAL A 36 22.78 14.31 -14.98
CA VAL A 36 22.09 14.65 -16.22
C VAL A 36 22.68 15.97 -16.71
N PRO A 37 23.32 16.03 -17.89
CA PRO A 37 23.77 17.31 -18.44
C PRO A 37 22.55 18.22 -18.57
N ALA A 38 22.65 19.47 -18.10
CA ALA A 38 21.60 20.46 -18.32
C ALA A 38 21.26 20.44 -19.82
N PRO A 39 19.98 20.22 -20.20
CA PRO A 39 19.65 19.72 -21.52
C PRO A 39 20.17 20.66 -22.59
N VAL A 40 21.19 20.20 -23.33
CA VAL A 40 21.65 20.84 -24.56
C VAL A 40 20.40 21.03 -25.40
N SER A 41 20.13 22.28 -25.77
CA SER A 41 18.84 22.70 -26.33
C SER A 41 18.40 21.67 -27.36
N PRO A 42 17.24 21.01 -27.16
CA PRO A 42 16.92 19.80 -27.90
C PRO A 42 17.04 20.08 -29.40
N PRO A 43 17.63 19.18 -30.19
CA PRO A 43 17.68 19.37 -31.63
C PRO A 43 16.25 19.64 -32.10
N LEU A 44 16.10 20.53 -33.10
CA LEU A 44 14.79 20.94 -33.60
C LEU A 44 14.15 19.77 -34.35
N TYR A 45 13.59 18.83 -33.57
CA TYR A 45 12.90 17.65 -34.05
C TYR A 45 11.84 18.08 -35.04
N THR A 46 11.89 17.52 -36.25
CA THR A 46 10.77 17.64 -37.16
C THR A 46 9.56 16.97 -36.52
N PRO A 47 8.32 17.46 -36.73
CA PRO A 47 7.13 16.83 -36.15
C PRO A 47 7.01 15.34 -36.48
N SER A 48 7.54 14.91 -37.63
CA SER A 48 7.71 13.52 -38.04
C SER A 48 8.60 12.70 -37.09
N GLU A 49 9.78 13.18 -36.74
CA GLU A 49 10.71 12.43 -35.88
C GLU A 49 10.17 12.32 -34.45
N PHE A 50 9.51 13.37 -33.94
CA PHE A 50 8.88 13.34 -32.62
C PHE A 50 7.76 12.28 -32.55
N LEU A 51 6.92 12.19 -33.59
CA LEU A 51 5.87 11.16 -33.67
C LEU A 51 6.46 9.74 -33.75
N ASN A 52 7.46 9.51 -34.61
CA ASN A 52 8.12 8.20 -34.72
C ASN A 52 8.75 7.77 -33.38
N THR A 53 9.37 8.70 -32.65
CA THR A 53 10.00 8.43 -31.34
C THR A 53 8.96 8.11 -30.25
N LEU A 54 7.71 8.55 -30.41
CA LEU A 54 6.59 8.16 -29.54
C LEU A 54 6.01 6.79 -29.89
N GLU A 55 6.06 6.35 -31.16
CA GLU A 55 5.63 4.99 -31.56
C GLU A 55 6.63 3.89 -31.14
N GLU A 56 7.93 4.17 -31.10
CA GLU A 56 8.96 3.16 -30.77
C GLU A 56 9.02 2.79 -29.27
N LYS A 57 8.37 3.58 -28.39
CA LYS A 57 8.36 3.31 -26.94
C LYS A 57 7.25 2.32 -26.55
N ASP A 58 7.63 1.05 -26.45
CA ASP A 58 6.83 -0.15 -26.10
C ASP A 58 5.44 0.15 -25.47
N PRO A 59 4.32 -0.19 -26.17
CA PRO A 59 2.95 0.12 -25.72
C PRO A 59 2.50 -0.64 -24.47
N ARG A 60 3.36 -1.45 -23.85
CA ARG A 60 3.13 -2.06 -22.53
C ARG A 60 3.47 -1.13 -21.36
N ILE A 61 4.16 0.00 -21.60
CA ILE A 61 4.75 0.81 -20.52
C ILE A 61 3.73 1.61 -19.69
N TYR A 62 2.53 1.93 -20.22
CA TYR A 62 1.39 2.39 -19.42
C TYR A 62 0.08 1.87 -20.03
N GLN A 63 -0.67 1.04 -19.31
CA GLN A 63 -2.02 0.62 -19.71
C GLN A 63 -3.07 1.24 -18.77
N PRO A 64 -3.53 2.50 -19.01
CA PRO A 64 -4.42 3.22 -18.10
C PRO A 64 -5.83 2.60 -17.96
N ARG A 65 -6.12 1.50 -18.68
CA ARG A 65 -7.35 0.72 -18.53
C ARG A 65 -7.12 -0.78 -18.66
N LEU A 66 -7.55 -1.54 -17.65
CA LEU A 66 -7.61 -2.99 -17.69
C LEU A 66 -8.92 -3.39 -18.39
N THR A 67 -8.82 -4.01 -19.57
CA THR A 67 -9.96 -4.44 -20.39
C THR A 67 -9.90 -5.94 -20.65
N TRP A 68 -10.93 -6.68 -20.23
CA TRP A 68 -11.06 -8.12 -20.46
C TRP A 68 -11.85 -8.45 -21.74
N GLY A 69 -12.63 -7.49 -22.26
CA GLY A 69 -13.42 -7.66 -23.47
C GLY A 69 -14.45 -8.79 -23.33
N ASN A 70 -14.20 -9.92 -24.00
CA ASN A 70 -15.04 -11.12 -23.90
C ASN A 70 -14.60 -12.11 -22.83
N ASN A 71 -13.40 -11.97 -22.27
CA ASN A 71 -12.83 -12.87 -21.26
C ASN A 71 -13.50 -12.67 -19.88
N GLU A 72 -13.08 -13.42 -18.88
CA GLU A 72 -13.49 -13.21 -17.49
C GLU A 72 -12.79 -11.99 -16.86
N VAL A 73 -13.38 -11.45 -15.78
CA VAL A 73 -12.72 -10.41 -14.99
C VAL A 73 -11.49 -11.03 -14.31
N PRO A 74 -10.28 -10.43 -14.39
CA PRO A 74 -9.11 -11.03 -13.77
C PRO A 74 -9.28 -11.15 -12.24
N GLN A 75 -9.05 -12.35 -11.71
CA GLN A 75 -9.17 -12.60 -10.27
C GLN A 75 -8.13 -11.81 -9.47
N THR A 76 -8.54 -11.30 -8.31
CA THR A 76 -7.69 -10.76 -7.25
C THR A 76 -6.83 -11.90 -6.68
N LYS A 77 -5.59 -11.60 -6.27
CA LYS A 77 -4.71 -12.61 -5.63
C LYS A 77 -4.10 -12.04 -4.35
N VAL A 78 -4.46 -12.61 -3.21
CA VAL A 78 -3.76 -12.35 -1.95
C VAL A 78 -2.40 -13.08 -2.00
N LEU A 79 -1.31 -12.32 -1.94
CA LEU A 79 0.06 -12.84 -1.96
C LEU A 79 0.57 -13.22 -0.57
N ALA A 80 0.15 -12.44 0.44
CA ALA A 80 0.44 -12.66 1.85
C ALA A 80 -0.66 -12.03 2.69
N ASN A 81 -1.00 -12.65 3.82
CA ASN A 81 -1.84 -12.07 4.86
C ASN A 81 -1.31 -12.49 6.24
N VAL A 82 -1.29 -11.54 7.15
CA VAL A 82 -1.51 -11.74 8.59
C VAL A 82 -2.56 -10.72 9.04
N PRO A 83 -3.24 -10.91 10.19
CA PRO A 83 -4.26 -9.95 10.62
C PRO A 83 -3.73 -8.51 10.69
N GLY A 84 -4.34 -7.62 9.90
CA GLY A 84 -3.94 -6.23 9.75
C GLY A 84 -2.76 -5.94 8.82
N TRP A 85 -2.24 -6.93 8.08
CA TRP A 85 -1.27 -6.73 7.00
C TRP A 85 -1.54 -7.69 5.82
N SER A 86 -2.00 -7.16 4.69
CA SER A 86 -2.26 -7.94 3.48
C SER A 86 -1.51 -7.37 2.27
N ILE A 87 -0.95 -8.24 1.43
CA ILE A 87 -0.41 -7.89 0.12
C ILE A 87 -1.34 -8.50 -0.93
N ILE A 88 -1.92 -7.67 -1.79
CA ILE A 88 -3.03 -8.04 -2.67
C ILE A 88 -2.74 -7.56 -4.10
N ASP A 89 -2.73 -8.46 -5.07
CA ASP A 89 -2.70 -8.12 -6.50
C ASP A 89 -4.13 -7.97 -7.04
N ARG A 90 -4.36 -6.93 -7.86
CA ARG A 90 -5.67 -6.60 -8.49
C ARG A 90 -6.80 -6.45 -7.46
N LEU A 91 -6.67 -5.46 -6.60
CA LEU A 91 -7.76 -5.01 -5.72
C LEU A 91 -8.63 -4.00 -6.48
N TYR A 92 -9.95 -4.18 -6.45
CA TYR A 92 -10.90 -3.38 -7.23
C TYR A 92 -11.67 -2.40 -6.34
N ILE A 93 -11.98 -1.22 -6.86
CA ILE A 93 -12.89 -0.25 -6.21
C ILE A 93 -14.04 0.08 -7.15
N PHE A 94 -15.27 0.11 -6.62
CA PHE A 94 -16.41 0.70 -7.30
C PHE A 94 -17.40 1.29 -6.30
N LYS A 95 -17.75 2.58 -6.48
CA LYS A 95 -18.66 3.33 -5.59
C LYS A 95 -18.24 3.33 -4.09
N GLY A 96 -16.94 3.23 -3.81
CA GLY A 96 -16.39 3.24 -2.45
C GLY A 96 -16.22 1.85 -1.82
N VAL A 97 -16.88 0.83 -2.37
CA VAL A 97 -16.73 -0.56 -1.93
C VAL A 97 -15.48 -1.17 -2.56
N LEU A 98 -14.69 -1.85 -1.74
CA LEU A 98 -13.58 -2.71 -2.16
C LEU A 98 -14.11 -4.06 -2.65
N TYR A 99 -13.56 -4.58 -3.74
CA TYR A 99 -13.94 -5.89 -4.28
C TYR A 99 -12.72 -6.79 -4.46
N VAL A 100 -12.80 -7.96 -3.84
CA VAL A 100 -11.92 -9.11 -4.06
C VAL A 100 -12.63 -10.05 -5.02
N VAL A 101 -12.11 -10.16 -6.25
CA VAL A 101 -12.70 -11.04 -7.28
C VAL A 101 -12.06 -12.42 -7.18
N SER A 102 -12.82 -13.43 -6.74
CA SER A 102 -12.36 -14.82 -6.69
C SER A 102 -13.53 -15.79 -6.91
N ASP A 103 -13.32 -16.79 -7.76
CA ASP A 103 -14.26 -17.91 -7.91
C ASP A 103 -14.02 -19.04 -6.89
N ASP A 104 -12.96 -18.93 -6.08
CA ASP A 104 -12.79 -19.66 -4.82
C ASP A 104 -12.67 -18.67 -3.66
N PRO A 105 -13.79 -18.28 -3.02
CA PRO A 105 -13.77 -17.44 -1.82
C PRO A 105 -13.03 -18.06 -0.64
N SER A 106 -12.88 -19.39 -0.56
CA SER A 106 -12.20 -20.06 0.55
C SER A 106 -10.67 -19.93 0.50
N SER A 107 -10.12 -19.55 -0.65
CA SER A 107 -8.72 -19.16 -0.80
C SER A 107 -8.40 -17.74 -0.30
N VAL A 108 -9.42 -16.94 0.02
CA VAL A 108 -9.28 -15.57 0.51
C VAL A 108 -9.37 -15.55 2.04
N PRO A 109 -8.46 -14.88 2.76
CA PRO A 109 -8.60 -14.67 4.22
C PRO A 109 -9.85 -13.89 4.58
N ASP A 110 -10.37 -14.06 5.80
CA ASP A 110 -11.55 -13.33 6.27
C ASP A 110 -11.34 -11.81 6.13
N VAL A 111 -12.32 -11.10 5.54
CA VAL A 111 -12.21 -9.67 5.28
C VAL A 111 -11.95 -8.84 6.54
N GLU A 112 -12.44 -9.29 7.70
CA GLU A 112 -12.16 -8.67 9.00
C GLU A 112 -10.67 -8.68 9.38
N ASN A 113 -9.93 -9.70 8.94
CA ASN A 113 -8.50 -9.85 9.18
C ASN A 113 -7.67 -9.03 8.16
N MET A 114 -8.32 -8.49 7.12
CA MET A 114 -7.70 -7.65 6.09
C MET A 114 -7.98 -6.16 6.32
N TYR A 115 -9.20 -5.79 6.69
CA TYR A 115 -9.73 -4.42 6.68
C TYR A 115 -10.69 -4.14 7.85
N SER A 116 -10.86 -2.86 8.21
CA SER A 116 -11.83 -2.39 9.19
C SER A 116 -12.40 -1.01 8.82
N LYS A 117 -13.55 -0.66 9.41
CA LYS A 117 -14.16 0.67 9.24
C LYS A 117 -13.30 1.73 9.93
N GLY A 118 -13.00 2.81 9.21
CA GLY A 118 -12.21 3.97 9.67
C GLY A 118 -12.92 4.86 10.70
N LEU A 119 -13.41 4.26 11.79
CA LEU A 119 -14.04 4.94 12.93
C LEU A 119 -13.03 5.25 14.03
N GLU A 120 -13.39 6.12 14.97
CA GLU A 120 -12.54 6.42 16.13
C GLU A 120 -12.38 5.21 17.08
N ILE A 121 -11.20 5.11 17.69
CA ILE A 121 -10.83 3.96 18.52
C ILE A 121 -11.17 4.23 19.99
N PHE A 122 -12.40 3.89 20.37
CA PHE A 122 -12.87 3.79 21.75
C PHE A 122 -12.70 2.35 22.30
N PRO A 123 -12.48 2.17 23.62
CA PRO A 123 -12.37 0.86 24.24
C PRO A 123 -13.74 0.18 24.41
N GLY A 124 -13.76 -1.16 24.36
CA GLY A 124 -14.94 -1.98 24.68
C GLY A 124 -15.53 -2.69 23.46
N LYS A 125 -16.13 -3.86 23.69
CA LYS A 125 -16.53 -4.78 22.62
C LYS A 125 -17.48 -4.17 21.59
N GLU A 126 -18.47 -3.38 22.00
CA GLU A 126 -19.39 -2.68 21.08
C GLU A 126 -18.65 -1.70 20.14
N ALA A 127 -17.63 -1.00 20.66
CA ALA A 127 -16.79 -0.11 19.89
C ALA A 127 -15.80 -0.86 18.97
N GLU A 128 -15.44 -2.10 19.31
CA GLU A 128 -14.61 -2.99 18.47
C GLU A 128 -15.44 -3.65 17.35
N ASP A 129 -16.61 -4.20 17.69
CA ASP A 129 -17.53 -4.85 16.76
C ASP A 129 -18.09 -3.87 15.72
N SER A 130 -18.33 -2.61 16.10
CA SER A 130 -18.76 -1.55 15.17
C SER A 130 -17.69 -1.14 14.14
N ARG A 131 -16.42 -1.58 14.31
CA ARG A 131 -15.36 -1.42 13.30
C ARG A 131 -15.27 -2.58 12.32
N LEU A 132 -16.05 -3.65 12.48
CA LEU A 132 -16.05 -4.77 11.54
C LEU A 132 -16.56 -4.30 10.17
N PRO A 133 -15.91 -4.71 9.08
CA PRO A 133 -16.34 -4.35 7.72
C PRO A 133 -17.70 -4.96 7.40
N GLY A 134 -18.53 -4.21 6.67
CA GLY A 134 -19.76 -4.71 6.06
C GLY A 134 -19.65 -4.86 4.55
N ASP A 135 -20.75 -5.30 3.93
CA ASP A 135 -20.90 -5.33 2.46
C ASP A 135 -20.79 -3.93 1.81
N GLU A 136 -20.95 -2.87 2.60
CA GLU A 136 -20.71 -1.49 2.21
C GLU A 136 -19.21 -1.09 2.15
N ASP A 137 -18.31 -1.88 2.73
CA ASP A 137 -16.87 -1.60 2.78
C ASP A 137 -16.06 -2.48 1.83
N ILE A 138 -16.18 -3.82 1.98
CA ILE A 138 -15.35 -4.80 1.27
C ILE A 138 -16.13 -6.09 1.04
N ARG A 139 -16.07 -6.60 -0.20
CA ARG A 139 -16.81 -7.79 -0.63
C ARG A 139 -15.96 -8.75 -1.43
N ILE A 140 -16.13 -10.04 -1.18
CA ILE A 140 -15.64 -11.11 -2.06
C ILE A 140 -16.75 -11.43 -3.06
N ILE A 141 -16.44 -11.47 -4.36
CA ILE A 141 -17.39 -11.75 -5.45
C ILE A 141 -16.78 -12.66 -6.52
N SER A 142 -17.61 -13.45 -7.19
CA SER A 142 -17.18 -14.25 -8.35
C SER A 142 -16.82 -13.39 -9.57
N THR A 143 -16.05 -13.92 -10.51
CA THR A 143 -15.77 -13.26 -11.81
C THR A 143 -17.06 -13.06 -12.63
N ALA A 144 -18.04 -13.95 -12.47
CA ALA A 144 -19.35 -13.89 -13.09
C ALA A 144 -20.25 -12.78 -12.50
N GLU A 145 -20.11 -12.44 -11.22
CA GLU A 145 -20.75 -11.28 -10.59
C GLU A 145 -20.01 -9.98 -10.92
N ALA A 146 -18.68 -10.00 -10.85
CA ALA A 146 -17.81 -8.90 -11.26
C ALA A 146 -18.15 -8.44 -12.69
N ARG A 147 -18.34 -9.38 -13.63
CA ARG A 147 -18.74 -9.07 -15.02
C ARG A 147 -20.14 -8.45 -15.17
N LYS A 148 -21.04 -8.59 -14.17
CA LYS A 148 -22.36 -7.94 -14.15
C LYS A 148 -22.32 -6.58 -13.45
N LEU A 149 -21.45 -6.45 -12.44
CA LEU A 149 -21.30 -5.26 -11.61
C LEU A 149 -20.47 -4.17 -12.30
N PHE A 150 -19.36 -4.57 -12.94
CA PHE A 150 -18.42 -3.68 -13.60
C PHE A 150 -18.70 -3.59 -15.10
N ARG A 151 -18.53 -2.39 -15.67
CA ARG A 151 -18.48 -2.19 -17.14
C ARG A 151 -17.19 -2.82 -17.67
N ASN A 152 -17.12 -3.17 -18.96
CA ASN A 152 -16.03 -3.92 -19.63
C ASN A 152 -14.58 -3.32 -19.56
N SER A 153 -14.34 -2.30 -18.75
CA SER A 153 -13.04 -1.67 -18.50
C SER A 153 -12.96 -1.10 -17.08
N PHE A 154 -11.88 -1.38 -16.35
CA PHE A 154 -11.46 -0.54 -15.22
C PHE A 154 -10.53 0.55 -15.72
N PHE A 155 -10.37 1.62 -14.95
CA PHE A 155 -9.15 2.43 -14.99
C PHE A 155 -8.08 1.76 -14.11
N VAL A 156 -6.85 1.62 -14.61
CA VAL A 156 -5.71 1.16 -13.79
C VAL A 156 -5.08 2.37 -13.11
N ASN A 157 -4.73 2.24 -11.85
CA ASN A 157 -4.16 3.33 -11.04
C ASN A 157 -2.63 3.50 -11.25
N ASP A 158 -2.22 3.63 -12.51
CA ASP A 158 -0.82 3.57 -12.97
C ASP A 158 -0.18 4.94 -13.26
N HIS A 159 -0.72 6.03 -12.72
CA HIS A 159 -0.25 7.38 -13.02
C HIS A 159 -0.14 8.23 -11.74
N PRO A 160 0.89 9.09 -11.60
CA PRO A 160 1.19 9.72 -10.33
C PRO A 160 0.18 10.82 -9.99
N GLN A 161 -0.60 10.58 -8.94
CA GLN A 161 -1.28 11.63 -8.20
C GLN A 161 -0.89 11.55 -6.72
N LEU A 162 -0.99 12.69 -6.05
CA LEU A 162 -0.79 12.83 -4.61
C LEU A 162 -2.14 12.70 -3.96
N LEU A 163 -2.24 11.88 -2.93
CA LEU A 163 -3.42 11.80 -2.09
C LEU A 163 -2.94 11.71 -0.50
N ASP A 164 -3.27 13.02 1.41
CA ASP A 164 -3.08 13.14 2.92
C ASP A 164 -4.39 12.88 3.70
N ALA A 165 -4.43 11.81 4.50
CA ALA A 165 -5.43 11.62 5.54
C ALA A 165 -4.93 12.31 6.82
N PHE A 166 -5.61 13.40 7.23
CA PHE A 166 -5.29 14.47 8.21
C PHE A 166 -4.50 14.22 9.52
N ARG A 167 -3.94 13.02 9.76
CA ARG A 167 -3.07 12.66 10.89
C ARG A 167 -1.86 11.79 10.49
N TRP A 168 -1.66 11.51 9.20
CA TRP A 168 -0.50 10.75 8.68
C TRP A 168 0.76 11.62 8.63
N ARG A 169 0.66 12.84 8.07
CA ARG A 169 1.69 13.86 8.27
C ARG A 169 1.82 14.16 9.75
N ASP A 170 2.99 13.89 10.30
CA ASP A 170 3.42 14.50 11.55
C ASP A 170 3.58 16.02 11.37
N PRO A 171 3.45 16.84 12.43
CA PRO A 171 3.63 18.30 12.34
C PRO A 171 5.04 18.78 11.93
N THR A 172 5.94 17.87 11.55
CA THR A 172 7.31 18.12 11.08
C THR A 172 7.61 17.50 9.71
N ASP A 173 6.61 16.95 9.01
CA ASP A 173 6.68 16.33 7.67
C ASP A 173 7.71 15.17 7.53
N MET A 174 8.19 14.62 8.65
CA MET A 174 9.24 13.59 8.66
C MET A 174 8.75 12.24 8.15
N ASN A 175 7.50 11.86 8.40
CA ASN A 175 6.87 10.65 7.88
C ASN A 175 6.84 10.66 6.34
N GLU A 176 6.45 11.79 5.74
CA GLU A 176 6.44 11.95 4.28
C GLU A 176 7.87 11.94 3.72
N LEU A 177 8.81 12.64 4.36
CA LEU A 177 10.20 12.69 3.93
C LEU A 177 10.86 11.31 3.96
N VAL A 178 10.67 10.53 5.03
CA VAL A 178 11.18 9.15 5.16
C VAL A 178 10.55 8.22 4.12
N LEU A 179 9.24 8.31 3.89
CA LEU A 179 8.55 7.46 2.92
C LEU A 179 9.00 7.77 1.48
N ARG A 180 9.03 9.06 1.08
CA ARG A 180 9.46 9.47 -0.26
C ARG A 180 10.93 9.22 -0.56
N SER A 181 11.80 9.32 0.45
CA SER A 181 13.23 9.00 0.28
C SER A 181 13.50 7.49 0.22
N SER A 182 12.70 6.68 0.91
CA SER A 182 12.80 5.21 0.87
C SER A 182 12.14 4.61 -0.38
N PHE A 183 11.02 5.18 -0.83
CA PHE A 183 10.22 4.69 -1.95
C PHE A 183 9.78 5.87 -2.86
N PRO A 184 10.66 6.37 -3.75
CA PRO A 184 10.35 7.50 -4.62
C PRO A 184 9.14 7.30 -5.55
N GLU A 185 8.80 6.04 -5.82
CA GLU A 185 7.72 5.62 -6.73
C GLU A 185 6.39 5.30 -6.01
N VAL A 186 6.29 5.49 -4.68
CA VAL A 186 5.06 5.12 -3.95
C VAL A 186 3.95 6.17 -4.07
N THR A 187 2.81 5.74 -4.61
CA THR A 187 1.54 6.47 -4.58
C THR A 187 0.85 6.26 -3.23
N MET A 188 0.32 7.33 -2.62
CA MET A 188 -0.42 7.30 -1.36
C MET A 188 -1.93 7.46 -1.61
N GLU A 189 -2.79 6.75 -0.87
CA GLU A 189 -4.27 6.86 -0.75
C GLU A 189 -4.77 7.88 0.30
N PHE A 190 -5.73 8.77 0.00
CA PHE A 190 -6.48 9.58 1.01
C PHE A 190 -8.00 9.42 0.94
N ARG A 191 -8.72 10.20 1.76
CA ARG A 191 -10.18 10.31 1.76
C ARG A 191 -10.77 11.15 0.63
N ASP A 192 -10.25 12.35 0.36
CA ASP A 192 -10.93 13.32 -0.52
C ASP A 192 -11.01 12.82 -1.97
N ASP A 193 -9.93 12.26 -2.49
CA ASP A 193 -9.88 11.62 -3.79
C ASP A 193 -10.67 10.30 -3.82
N TRP A 194 -10.79 9.58 -2.70
CA TRP A 194 -11.69 8.42 -2.60
C TRP A 194 -13.16 8.85 -2.69
N ASP A 195 -13.53 9.96 -2.04
CA ASP A 195 -14.84 10.59 -2.20
C ASP A 195 -15.04 11.04 -3.66
N ASP A 196 -14.00 11.51 -4.38
CA ASP A 196 -14.07 11.78 -5.82
C ASP A 196 -14.14 10.52 -6.69
N ARG A 197 -13.45 9.42 -6.35
CA ARG A 197 -13.62 8.08 -6.98
C ARG A 197 -15.06 7.58 -6.82
N ILE A 198 -15.66 7.81 -5.65
CA ILE A 198 -17.09 7.53 -5.37
C ILE A 198 -17.99 8.38 -6.26
N LYS A 199 -17.79 9.71 -6.29
CA LYS A 199 -18.57 10.67 -7.13
C LYS A 199 -18.44 10.37 -8.63
N MET A 200 -17.26 9.95 -9.10
CA MET A 200 -17.01 9.56 -10.50
C MET A 200 -17.81 8.32 -10.95
N GLY A 201 -18.36 7.53 -10.02
CA GLY A 201 -19.19 6.35 -10.33
C GLY A 201 -18.50 5.32 -11.24
N SER A 202 -17.17 5.37 -11.31
CA SER A 202 -16.33 4.58 -12.20
C SER A 202 -15.62 3.47 -11.42
N SER A 203 -15.24 2.40 -12.11
CA SER A 203 -14.58 1.25 -11.51
C SER A 203 -13.06 1.32 -11.74
N PHE A 204 -12.30 1.16 -10.67
CA PHE A 204 -10.84 1.26 -10.63
C PHE A 204 -10.21 -0.08 -10.23
N VAL A 205 -8.97 -0.31 -10.66
CA VAL A 205 -8.14 -1.44 -10.22
C VAL A 205 -6.75 -0.96 -9.81
N PHE A 206 -6.24 -1.54 -8.73
CA PHE A 206 -4.89 -1.35 -8.22
C PHE A 206 -4.10 -2.63 -8.53
N GLU A 207 -3.02 -2.50 -9.31
CA GLU A 207 -2.16 -3.64 -9.70
C GLU A 207 -1.68 -4.44 -8.49
N ARG A 208 -1.16 -3.73 -7.48
CA ARG A 208 -0.74 -4.27 -6.17
C ARG A 208 -1.02 -3.27 -5.06
N VAL A 209 -1.55 -3.74 -3.95
CA VAL A 209 -1.83 -2.97 -2.72
C VAL A 209 -1.17 -3.66 -1.54
N VAL A 210 -0.54 -2.87 -0.67
CA VAL A 210 -0.21 -3.27 0.70
C VAL A 210 -1.22 -2.60 1.62
N LEU A 211 -2.11 -3.40 2.20
CA LEU A 211 -3.14 -2.95 3.13
C LEU A 211 -2.66 -3.20 4.56
N ALA A 212 -2.52 -2.12 5.34
CA ALA A 212 -2.10 -2.15 6.73
C ALA A 212 -3.20 -1.56 7.63
N ASP A 213 -3.78 -2.39 8.50
CA ASP A 213 -4.92 -2.05 9.35
C ASP A 213 -4.64 -2.37 10.82
N ARG A 214 -4.63 -1.33 11.66
CA ARG A 214 -4.37 -1.45 13.11
C ARG A 214 -5.49 -2.16 13.87
N SER A 215 -6.74 -1.99 13.46
CA SER A 215 -7.91 -2.55 14.14
C SER A 215 -7.97 -4.06 13.95
N ALA A 216 -7.76 -4.54 12.72
CA ALA A 216 -7.69 -5.96 12.38
C ALA A 216 -6.53 -6.67 13.11
N ALA A 217 -5.33 -6.05 13.15
CA ALA A 217 -4.21 -6.56 13.93
C ALA A 217 -4.52 -6.64 15.43
N MET A 218 -5.13 -5.58 15.99
CA MET A 218 -5.42 -5.51 17.43
C MET A 218 -6.55 -6.46 17.85
N ARG A 219 -7.58 -6.65 17.00
CA ARG A 219 -8.65 -7.64 17.24
C ARG A 219 -8.09 -9.06 17.27
N ALA A 220 -7.22 -9.44 16.32
CA ALA A 220 -6.61 -10.77 16.32
C ALA A 220 -5.68 -11.00 17.54
N TYR A 221 -4.97 -9.97 18.01
CA TYR A 221 -4.22 -10.03 19.27
C TYR A 221 -5.16 -10.26 20.47
N ILE A 222 -6.28 -9.53 20.56
CA ILE A 222 -7.28 -9.71 21.63
C ILE A 222 -7.91 -11.11 21.59
N THR A 223 -8.31 -11.60 20.42
CA THR A 223 -8.90 -12.94 20.25
C THR A 223 -7.91 -14.05 20.62
N SER A 224 -6.65 -13.98 20.17
CA SER A 224 -5.63 -14.98 20.50
C SER A 224 -5.25 -14.95 21.99
N ALA A 225 -5.10 -13.76 22.60
CA ALA A 225 -4.87 -13.62 24.04
C ALA A 225 -6.06 -14.13 24.87
N THR A 226 -7.30 -13.94 24.40
CA THR A 226 -8.51 -14.46 25.05
C THR A 226 -8.58 -15.98 24.94
N SER A 227 -8.31 -16.56 23.77
CA SER A 227 -8.28 -18.01 23.56
C SER A 227 -7.16 -18.72 24.33
N ALA A 228 -6.10 -18.00 24.71
CA ALA A 228 -5.01 -18.53 25.55
C ALA A 228 -5.30 -18.42 27.06
N ARG A 229 -6.37 -17.72 27.47
CA ARG A 229 -6.75 -17.54 28.87
C ARG A 229 -7.65 -18.71 29.33
N PRO A 230 -7.40 -19.32 30.50
CA PRO A 230 -8.35 -20.28 31.07
C PRO A 230 -9.67 -19.56 31.39
N PRO A 231 -10.84 -20.21 31.18
CA PRO A 231 -12.14 -19.59 31.44
C PRO A 231 -12.24 -19.15 32.90
N SER A 232 -12.72 -17.93 33.13
CA SER A 232 -12.89 -17.42 34.49
C SER A 232 -14.16 -18.00 35.13
N PRO A 233 -14.24 -18.10 36.47
CA PRO A 233 -15.44 -18.59 37.15
C PRO A 233 -16.71 -17.78 36.85
N SER A 234 -16.56 -16.52 36.42
CA SER A 234 -17.64 -15.62 35.98
C SER A 234 -18.11 -15.82 34.54
N ASP A 235 -17.38 -16.58 33.71
CA ASP A 235 -17.77 -16.85 32.30
C ASP A 235 -18.70 -18.06 32.17
N SER A 236 -18.94 -18.78 33.27
CA SER A 236 -19.94 -19.85 33.34
C SER A 236 -21.34 -19.24 33.42
N PRO A 237 -22.32 -19.67 32.58
CA PRO A 237 -23.71 -19.27 32.77
C PRO A 237 -24.20 -19.76 34.13
N ALA A 238 -24.93 -18.89 34.85
CA ALA A 238 -25.58 -19.29 36.10
C ALA A 238 -26.62 -20.39 35.81
N ALA A 239 -26.53 -21.48 36.57
CA ALA A 239 -27.40 -22.66 36.47
C ALA A 239 -28.64 -22.55 37.37
#